data_AF-A0ABD1VB68-F1
#
_entry.id   AF-A0ABD1VB68-F1
#
_cell.length_a   1.000
_cell.length_b   1.000
_cell.length_c   1.000
_cell.angle_alpha   90.00
_cell.angle_beta   90.00
_cell.angle_gamma   90.00
#
_symmetry.space_group_name_H-M   'P 1'
#
loop_
_entity.id
_entity.type
_entity.pdbx_description
1 polymer ?
#
loop_
_entity_poly.entity_id
_entity_poly.type
_entity_poly.pdbx_seq_one_letter_code
_entity_poly.pdbx_strand_id
1 'polypeptide(L)'
;MSSTVKGVLVRSAANAVHTRKLLKEKYGYADQIDHLFRANPSSIRVSRWSGQVGVIRSQANKFSNSNPKPKREPNILSQAILTPVSDPTSTTKKRVFTFGKGRSEGNKGMKSLLGGKGANLAEMASIGLSVPPGLTISTEACQEYQQIGKKLPQGLWEEILEGLRIVEDDMGAFLGDPSKPLLLSVRSGAAISMPGMMDTVLNLGLNDEVVGGLAAKSGERFAYDSFRRFLDMFGDVVMGIPHSLFEEKLENMKNEKGINLDTDLTASDLKELVEQYKDVYVEAKGEKFPSDPKKQLELAVKAVFDSWDCPRAIKYRSINHITGLKGTAVNIQCMSIKLSLMVLLLGVGIATITDLQLNILGSILSLLAVVTTCIAQIMTNTIQKKFKVSSTQLLYQSCPYQAMTLLISGPFLDRLLTNQNVFSFNYTPKLVLKDTESDSLLHDETGTGTLNDVDVPKAPAWKSDKDLHA
;
A
#
# COMPACT_ATOMS: atom_id res chain seq x y z
N MET A 1 24.82 -7.63 44.97
CA MET A 1 25.21 -6.20 44.92
C MET A 1 25.14 -5.74 43.48
N SER A 2 24.48 -4.60 43.30
CA SER A 2 24.13 -3.95 42.05
C SER A 2 25.36 -3.44 41.29
N SER A 3 25.41 -3.62 39.97
CA SER A 3 25.20 -2.52 39.01
C SER A 3 25.88 -2.81 37.66
N THR A 4 25.03 -2.84 36.65
CA THR A 4 25.34 -2.87 35.24
C THR A 4 25.52 -1.44 34.76
N VAL A 5 26.62 -1.10 34.07
CA VAL A 5 26.64 0.04 33.14
C VAL A 5 27.50 -0.30 31.92
N LYS A 6 26.84 -0.60 30.81
CA LYS A 6 27.28 -0.29 29.45
C LYS A 6 26.23 0.66 28.88
N GLY A 7 26.65 1.85 28.47
CA GLY A 7 25.83 2.81 27.74
C GLY A 7 26.71 3.51 26.70
N VAL A 8 26.33 3.36 25.43
CA VAL A 8 26.92 4.01 24.25
C VAL A 8 26.01 5.19 23.85
N LEU A 9 26.64 6.30 23.44
CA LEU A 9 26.05 7.60 23.09
C LEU A 9 25.44 7.64 21.66
N VAL A 10 24.38 8.45 21.50
CA VAL A 10 24.04 9.18 20.25
C VAL A 10 23.52 10.60 20.60
N ARG A 11 24.00 11.64 19.88
CA ARG A 11 23.75 13.09 20.07
C ARG A 11 22.59 13.62 19.21
N SER A 12 21.91 14.68 19.67
CA SER A 12 21.06 15.60 18.88
C SER A 12 21.49 17.06 19.11
N ALA A 13 21.58 17.86 18.05
CA ALA A 13 22.17 19.20 18.04
C ALA A 13 21.15 20.31 18.32
N ALA A 14 21.49 21.18 19.28
CA ALA A 14 20.81 22.45 19.52
C ALA A 14 21.31 23.51 18.53
N ASN A 15 20.49 23.83 17.52
CA ASN A 15 20.61 25.07 16.73
C ASN A 15 19.26 25.38 16.07
N ALA A 16 18.28 25.87 16.85
CA ALA A 16 16.99 26.30 16.31
C ALA A 16 16.47 27.63 16.88
N VAL A 17 17.21 28.29 17.78
CA VAL A 17 16.72 29.50 18.47
C VAL A 17 17.42 30.79 18.03
N HIS A 18 18.59 30.71 17.39
CA HIS A 18 19.30 31.91 16.91
C HIS A 18 18.94 32.35 15.48
N THR A 19 18.37 31.47 14.66
CA THR A 19 18.01 31.80 13.26
C THR A 19 16.67 32.55 13.14
N ARG A 20 15.83 32.57 14.18
CA ARG A 20 14.55 33.29 14.16
C ARG A 20 14.66 34.79 14.41
N LYS A 21 15.80 35.27 14.93
CA LYS A 21 16.01 36.70 15.23
C LYS A 21 16.67 37.47 14.08
N LEU A 22 17.42 36.78 13.20
CA LEU A 22 18.12 37.38 12.06
C LEU A 22 17.29 37.49 10.78
N LEU A 23 16.19 36.74 10.65
CA LEU A 23 15.30 36.78 9.48
C LEU A 23 14.18 37.83 9.58
N LYS A 24 14.01 38.47 10.75
CA LYS A 24 12.95 39.46 10.99
C LYS A 24 13.38 40.91 10.70
N GLU A 25 14.67 41.16 10.44
CA GLU A 25 15.22 42.48 10.13
C GLU A 25 15.49 42.72 8.63
N LYS A 26 15.33 41.71 7.75
CA LYS A 26 15.80 41.81 6.35
C LYS A 26 14.72 41.84 5.25
N TYR A 27 13.45 41.65 5.57
CA TYR A 27 12.36 41.74 4.58
C TYR A 27 11.16 42.46 5.19
N GLY A 28 11.13 43.79 5.02
CA GLY A 28 9.96 44.60 5.30
C GLY A 28 8.95 44.49 4.17
N TYR A 29 7.78 43.91 4.47
CA TYR A 29 6.53 44.21 3.78
C TYR A 29 5.42 44.09 4.81
N ALA A 30 4.86 45.24 5.18
CA ALA A 30 3.73 45.41 6.06
C ALA A 30 2.43 45.50 5.25
N ASP A 31 1.33 45.25 5.96
CA ASP A 31 -0.03 45.73 5.73
C ASP A 31 -0.89 45.02 4.67
N GLN A 32 -1.65 44.02 5.14
CA GLN A 32 -3.12 43.95 5.01
C GLN A 32 -3.64 42.62 5.57
N ILE A 33 -3.81 42.50 6.89
CA ILE A 33 -4.92 41.77 7.57
C ILE A 33 -4.88 42.22 9.04
N ASP A 34 -5.47 43.38 9.36
CA ASP A 34 -5.78 43.72 10.76
C ASP A 34 -7.01 44.64 10.92
N HIS A 35 -7.90 44.60 9.94
CA HIS A 35 -9.24 45.18 10.03
C HIS A 35 -10.26 44.07 9.85
N LEU A 36 -10.65 43.41 10.94
CA LEU A 36 -11.97 42.79 11.11
C LEU A 36 -12.21 42.16 12.50
N PHE A 37 -11.41 42.48 13.53
CA PHE A 37 -11.75 42.13 14.91
C PHE A 37 -11.56 43.33 15.86
N ARG A 38 -12.71 43.85 16.32
CA ARG A 38 -13.00 44.70 17.52
C ARG A 38 -13.24 46.20 17.31
N ALA A 39 -14.53 46.56 17.37
CA ALA A 39 -15.18 47.59 18.22
C ALA A 39 -16.70 47.49 17.94
N ASN A 40 -17.69 47.59 18.82
CA ASN A 40 -17.85 48.14 20.17
C ASN A 40 -19.16 47.53 20.82
N PRO A 41 -19.42 47.69 22.13
CA PRO A 41 -20.41 46.93 22.92
C PRO A 41 -21.73 47.68 23.21
N SER A 42 -22.61 46.99 23.96
CA SER A 42 -23.72 47.48 24.81
C SER A 42 -25.15 47.56 24.24
N SER A 43 -26.00 46.60 24.64
CA SER A 43 -27.20 46.87 25.45
C SER A 43 -27.92 45.55 25.80
N ILE A 44 -27.99 45.29 27.10
CA ILE A 44 -28.79 44.23 27.73
C ILE A 44 -30.23 44.75 27.85
N ARG A 45 -31.22 43.97 27.42
CA ARG A 45 -32.59 44.05 27.96
C ARG A 45 -33.23 42.67 27.99
N VAL A 46 -33.51 42.22 29.21
CA VAL A 46 -34.27 41.02 29.55
C VAL A 46 -35.76 41.34 29.46
N SER A 47 -36.56 40.45 28.86
CA SER A 47 -37.97 40.32 29.24
C SER A 47 -38.54 38.92 28.98
N ARG A 48 -39.01 38.38 30.11
CA ARG A 48 -39.82 37.20 30.43
C ARG A 48 -41.22 37.24 29.81
N TRP A 49 -41.74 36.09 29.34
CA TRP A 49 -43.17 35.71 29.21
C TRP A 49 -43.23 34.19 28.98
N SER A 50 -43.66 33.31 29.89
CA SER A 50 -44.99 33.03 30.48
C SER A 50 -46.07 32.55 29.49
N GLY A 51 -46.17 31.22 29.38
CA GLY A 51 -47.35 30.35 29.28
C GLY A 51 -48.58 30.72 28.44
N GLN A 52 -49.06 29.76 27.63
CA GLN A 52 -50.42 29.23 27.81
C GLN A 52 -50.66 27.91 27.07
N VAL A 53 -51.29 27.00 27.80
CA VAL A 53 -51.88 25.72 27.37
C VAL A 53 -53.25 26.02 26.74
N GLY A 54 -53.54 25.42 25.59
CA GLY A 54 -54.84 25.52 24.93
C GLY A 54 -55.38 24.15 24.55
N VAL A 55 -56.24 23.60 25.41
CA VAL A 55 -57.12 22.46 25.13
C VAL A 55 -58.42 23.03 24.55
N ILE A 56 -58.84 22.58 23.35
CA ILE A 56 -60.21 22.79 22.87
C ILE A 56 -60.82 21.46 22.39
N ARG A 57 -61.73 20.99 23.25
CA ARG A 57 -62.91 20.13 23.04
C ARG A 57 -63.45 20.07 21.61
N SER A 58 -63.67 18.85 21.10
CA SER A 58 -64.67 18.60 20.05
C SER A 58 -66.05 18.33 20.67
N GLN A 59 -67.06 18.99 20.12
CA GLN A 59 -68.46 18.79 20.48
C GLN A 59 -69.06 17.60 19.72
N ALA A 60 -69.88 16.84 20.43
CA ALA A 60 -70.75 15.80 19.89
C ALA A 60 -71.95 16.43 19.17
N ASN A 61 -72.36 15.83 18.04
CA ASN A 61 -73.73 15.92 17.57
C ASN A 61 -74.27 14.52 17.28
N LYS A 62 -75.39 14.21 17.95
CA LYS A 62 -76.19 13.00 17.85
C LYS A 62 -77.05 13.06 16.59
N PHE A 63 -77.16 11.94 15.87
CA PHE A 63 -78.41 11.56 15.21
C PHE A 63 -78.60 10.04 15.32
N SER A 64 -79.82 9.65 15.72
CA SER A 64 -80.22 8.29 16.07
C SER A 64 -81.16 7.68 15.02
N ASN A 65 -80.98 6.38 14.73
CA ASN A 65 -82.06 5.38 14.55
C ASN A 65 -81.41 3.98 14.44
N SER A 66 -81.63 3.05 15.39
CA SER A 66 -82.67 1.98 15.43
C SER A 66 -82.69 1.13 14.14
N ASN A 67 -82.56 -0.21 14.10
CA ASN A 67 -82.55 -1.31 15.07
C ASN A 67 -81.89 -2.56 14.38
N PRO A 68 -82.06 -3.84 14.81
CA PRO A 68 -81.10 -4.70 15.50
C PRO A 68 -80.33 -5.76 14.66
N LYS A 69 -79.36 -6.43 15.31
CA LYS A 69 -78.51 -7.54 14.82
C LYS A 69 -79.30 -8.82 14.44
N PRO A 70 -78.69 -9.69 13.60
CA PRO A 70 -78.63 -11.11 13.96
C PRO A 70 -77.21 -11.72 13.89
N LYS A 71 -77.08 -12.86 14.59
CA LYS A 71 -75.88 -13.69 14.80
C LYS A 71 -75.61 -14.64 13.62
N ARG A 72 -74.32 -14.84 13.36
CA ARG A 72 -73.56 -15.98 12.80
C ARG A 72 -74.30 -17.21 12.25
N GLU A 73 -73.88 -17.63 11.06
CA GLU A 73 -73.62 -19.03 10.67
C GLU A 73 -72.34 -19.13 9.78
N PRO A 74 -71.66 -20.29 9.68
CA PRO A 74 -70.23 -20.39 9.37
C PRO A 74 -69.87 -20.91 7.95
N ASN A 75 -68.66 -20.51 7.52
CA ASN A 75 -67.70 -21.16 6.62
C ASN A 75 -68.18 -21.94 5.38
N ILE A 76 -67.87 -21.39 4.20
CA ILE A 76 -67.43 -22.17 3.03
C ILE A 76 -66.16 -21.52 2.47
N LEU A 77 -65.13 -22.37 2.30
CA LEU A 77 -63.78 -22.09 1.82
C LEU A 77 -63.76 -21.40 0.45
N SER A 78 -63.15 -20.23 0.36
CA SER A 78 -62.58 -19.70 -0.89
C SER A 78 -61.06 -19.69 -0.75
N GLN A 79 -60.39 -20.63 -1.42
CA GLN A 79 -58.95 -20.64 -1.63
C GLN A 79 -58.53 -19.32 -2.29
N ALA A 80 -57.76 -18.52 -1.57
CA ALA A 80 -57.04 -17.39 -2.14
C ALA A 80 -55.90 -17.93 -3.00
N ILE A 81 -56.06 -17.83 -4.31
CA ILE A 81 -54.97 -17.96 -5.27
C ILE A 81 -54.01 -16.79 -4.99
N LEU A 82 -52.91 -17.08 -4.30
CA LEU A 82 -51.80 -16.15 -4.15
C LEU A 82 -51.13 -16.02 -5.52
N THR A 83 -51.49 -14.99 -6.28
CA THR A 83 -50.62 -14.47 -7.33
C THR A 83 -49.32 -14.01 -6.68
N PRO A 84 -48.14 -14.39 -7.18
CA PRO A 84 -46.89 -13.88 -6.65
C PRO A 84 -46.86 -12.39 -6.91
N VAL A 85 -46.97 -11.60 -5.84
CA VAL A 85 -46.55 -10.21 -5.85
C VAL A 85 -45.08 -10.25 -6.19
N SER A 86 -44.75 -9.86 -7.42
CA SER A 86 -43.39 -9.62 -7.87
C SER A 86 -42.72 -8.70 -6.84
N ASP A 87 -41.72 -9.24 -6.16
CA ASP A 87 -40.89 -8.49 -5.23
C ASP A 87 -40.42 -7.19 -5.90
N PRO A 88 -40.47 -6.05 -5.19
CA PRO A 88 -39.95 -4.81 -5.71
C PRO A 88 -38.44 -4.99 -5.92
N THR A 89 -38.01 -4.93 -7.18
CA THR A 89 -36.65 -4.61 -7.66
C THR A 89 -35.54 -4.78 -6.62
N SER A 90 -34.77 -5.87 -6.74
CA SER A 90 -33.43 -6.00 -6.14
C SER A 90 -32.71 -4.66 -6.24
N THR A 91 -32.46 -4.01 -5.10
CA THR A 91 -31.58 -2.86 -5.03
C THR A 91 -30.21 -3.35 -5.47
N THR A 92 -29.82 -3.05 -6.71
CA THR A 92 -28.53 -3.47 -7.28
C THR A 92 -27.41 -2.88 -6.44
N LYS A 93 -26.77 -3.75 -5.65
CA LYS A 93 -25.66 -3.39 -4.78
C LYS A 93 -24.45 -3.09 -5.67
N LYS A 94 -23.92 -1.86 -5.57
CA LYS A 94 -22.76 -1.43 -6.36
C LYS A 94 -21.52 -2.22 -5.98
N ARG A 95 -20.83 -2.82 -6.97
CA ARG A 95 -19.66 -3.68 -6.74
C ARG A 95 -18.36 -3.07 -7.26
N VAL A 96 -18.44 -2.18 -8.25
CA VAL A 96 -17.28 -1.50 -8.84
C VAL A 96 -17.23 -0.04 -8.39
N PHE A 97 -16.05 0.41 -7.96
CA PHE A 97 -15.82 1.76 -7.43
C PHE A 97 -14.65 2.43 -8.15
N THR A 98 -14.90 3.51 -8.86
CA THR A 98 -13.85 4.23 -9.59
C THR A 98 -13.10 5.24 -8.70
N PHE A 99 -11.84 5.51 -9.04
CA PHE A 99 -11.01 6.55 -8.43
C PHE A 99 -10.13 7.22 -9.50
N GLY A 100 -9.87 8.52 -9.35
CA GLY A 100 -9.11 9.31 -10.32
C GLY A 100 -8.81 10.72 -9.80
N LYS A 101 -8.35 11.61 -10.70
CA LYS A 101 -7.85 12.94 -10.34
C LYS A 101 -8.91 13.78 -9.62
N GLY A 102 -8.83 13.84 -8.28
CA GLY A 102 -9.75 14.60 -7.43
C GLY A 102 -11.17 14.02 -7.32
N ARG A 103 -11.40 12.78 -7.78
CA ARG A 103 -12.71 12.10 -7.73
C ARG A 103 -12.53 10.68 -7.23
N SER A 104 -13.38 10.26 -6.29
CA SER A 104 -13.45 8.86 -5.88
C SER A 104 -14.85 8.49 -5.42
N GLU A 105 -15.27 7.28 -5.75
CA GLU A 105 -16.52 6.68 -5.27
C GLU A 105 -16.33 5.90 -3.95
N GLY A 106 -15.09 5.76 -3.51
CA GLY A 106 -14.72 5.12 -2.24
C GLY A 106 -14.13 6.13 -1.25
N ASN A 107 -13.84 5.65 -0.04
CA ASN A 107 -13.11 6.41 0.98
C ASN A 107 -12.33 5.46 1.92
N LYS A 108 -11.48 6.03 2.78
CA LYS A 108 -10.67 5.28 3.76
C LYS A 108 -11.48 4.41 4.73
N GLY A 109 -12.75 4.74 5.00
CA GLY A 109 -13.64 3.97 5.87
C GLY A 109 -14.10 2.64 5.25
N MET A 110 -14.02 2.50 3.92
CA MET A 110 -14.54 1.34 3.19
C MET A 110 -13.53 0.18 3.06
N LYS A 111 -12.59 0.03 3.99
CA LYS A 111 -11.55 -1.03 3.96
C LYS A 111 -12.11 -2.45 3.89
N SER A 112 -13.24 -2.71 4.54
CA SER A 112 -13.89 -4.03 4.49
C SER A 112 -14.42 -4.36 3.09
N LEU A 113 -14.82 -3.34 2.32
CA LEU A 113 -15.41 -3.49 0.98
C LEU A 113 -14.38 -3.37 -0.15
N LEU A 114 -13.48 -2.40 -0.08
CA LEU A 114 -12.48 -2.09 -1.13
C LEU A 114 -11.10 -2.69 -0.85
N GLY A 115 -10.95 -3.35 0.30
CA GLY A 115 -9.64 -3.75 0.81
C GLY A 115 -8.80 -2.56 1.29
N GLY A 116 -7.67 -2.85 1.92
CA GLY A 116 -6.75 -1.82 2.42
C GLY A 116 -6.14 -0.98 1.29
N LYS A 117 -5.78 -1.62 0.17
CA LYS A 117 -5.18 -0.94 -1.00
C LYS A 117 -6.20 -0.05 -1.73
N GLY A 118 -7.38 -0.57 -2.04
CA GLY A 118 -8.43 0.18 -2.74
C GLY A 118 -8.95 1.36 -1.92
N ALA A 119 -9.18 1.17 -0.62
CA ALA A 119 -9.59 2.26 0.28
C ALA A 119 -8.52 3.37 0.38
N ASN A 120 -7.23 3.02 0.39
CA ASN A 120 -6.16 4.01 0.40
C ASN A 120 -6.01 4.72 -0.96
N LEU A 121 -6.19 4.01 -2.10
CA LEU A 121 -6.20 4.63 -3.43
C LEU A 121 -7.34 5.64 -3.57
N ALA A 122 -8.53 5.26 -3.10
CA ALA A 122 -9.70 6.14 -3.04
C ALA A 122 -9.45 7.38 -2.17
N GLU A 123 -8.86 7.19 -0.99
CA GLU A 123 -8.49 8.29 -0.10
C GLU A 123 -7.50 9.24 -0.78
N MET A 124 -6.40 8.71 -1.33
CA MET A 124 -5.37 9.52 -2.01
C MET A 124 -5.96 10.31 -3.20
N ALA A 125 -6.84 9.68 -3.98
CA ALA A 125 -7.56 10.34 -5.06
C ALA A 125 -8.49 11.46 -4.55
N SER A 126 -9.20 11.23 -3.44
CA SER A 126 -10.14 12.19 -2.84
C SER A 126 -9.46 13.43 -2.25
N ILE A 127 -8.26 13.29 -1.67
CA ILE A 127 -7.48 14.41 -1.14
C ILE A 127 -6.69 15.15 -2.23
N GLY A 128 -6.89 14.78 -3.50
CA GLY A 128 -6.30 15.48 -4.66
C GLY A 128 -4.86 15.10 -4.99
N LEU A 129 -4.33 13.98 -4.46
CA LEU A 129 -3.04 13.47 -4.92
C LEU A 129 -3.16 12.96 -6.36
N SER A 130 -2.08 13.12 -7.12
CA SER A 130 -1.97 12.62 -8.49
C SER A 130 -1.86 11.09 -8.53
N VAL A 131 -2.99 10.42 -8.34
CA VAL A 131 -3.12 8.96 -8.46
C VAL A 131 -3.56 8.61 -9.89
N PRO A 132 -2.88 7.66 -10.58
CA PRO A 132 -3.36 7.17 -11.86
C PRO A 132 -4.79 6.63 -11.74
N PRO A 133 -5.73 7.03 -12.63
CA PRO A 133 -7.12 6.60 -12.55
C PRO A 133 -7.26 5.09 -12.65
N GLY A 134 -8.31 4.58 -12.02
CA GLY A 134 -8.59 3.15 -11.94
C GLY A 134 -9.93 2.86 -11.29
N LEU A 135 -10.15 1.58 -11.04
CA LEU A 135 -11.34 1.08 -10.38
C LEU A 135 -11.00 -0.04 -9.41
N THR A 136 -11.85 -0.22 -8.41
CA THR A 136 -11.77 -1.30 -7.42
C THR A 136 -13.04 -2.14 -7.47
N ILE A 137 -12.88 -3.44 -7.69
CA ILE A 137 -13.95 -4.43 -7.57
C ILE A 137 -13.99 -4.89 -6.11
N SER A 138 -15.16 -4.86 -5.49
CA SER A 138 -15.32 -5.08 -4.06
C SER A 138 -15.02 -6.50 -3.59
N THR A 139 -14.75 -6.66 -2.29
CA THR A 139 -14.62 -7.95 -1.62
C THR A 139 -15.93 -8.75 -1.61
N GLU A 140 -17.06 -8.09 -1.76
CA GLU A 140 -18.37 -8.73 -1.86
C GLU A 140 -18.57 -9.41 -3.22
N ALA A 141 -18.07 -8.81 -4.30
CA ALA A 141 -18.04 -9.47 -5.61
C ALA A 141 -17.19 -10.75 -5.57
N CYS A 142 -16.08 -10.74 -4.83
CA CYS A 142 -15.28 -11.94 -4.58
C CYS A 142 -16.07 -13.00 -3.80
N GLN A 143 -16.83 -12.59 -2.78
CA GLN A 143 -17.67 -13.51 -2.01
C GLN A 143 -18.75 -14.16 -2.89
N GLU A 144 -19.45 -13.35 -3.69
CA GLU A 144 -20.44 -13.82 -4.65
C GLU A 144 -19.81 -14.81 -5.64
N TYR A 145 -18.64 -14.49 -6.20
CA TYR A 145 -17.89 -15.37 -7.10
C TYR A 145 -17.62 -16.75 -6.49
N GLN A 146 -17.20 -16.80 -5.22
CA GLN A 146 -16.96 -18.08 -4.54
C GLN A 146 -18.28 -18.84 -4.27
N GLN A 147 -19.35 -18.15 -3.88
CA GLN A 147 -20.64 -18.76 -3.58
C GLN A 147 -21.31 -19.39 -4.81
N ILE A 148 -21.14 -18.81 -5.99
CA ILE A 148 -21.73 -19.32 -7.25
C ILE A 148 -20.83 -20.33 -7.99
N GLY A 149 -19.82 -20.88 -7.30
CA GLY A 149 -18.93 -21.90 -7.85
C GLY A 149 -17.91 -21.36 -8.83
N LYS A 150 -17.24 -20.25 -8.48
CA LYS A 150 -16.14 -19.64 -9.25
C LYS A 150 -16.56 -19.13 -10.63
N LYS A 151 -17.72 -18.49 -10.69
CA LYS A 151 -18.22 -17.80 -11.90
C LYS A 151 -18.38 -16.33 -11.59
N LEU A 152 -18.18 -15.47 -12.59
CA LEU A 152 -18.42 -14.04 -12.41
C LEU A 152 -19.93 -13.82 -12.20
N PRO A 153 -20.34 -13.09 -11.13
CA PRO A 153 -21.74 -12.74 -10.91
C PRO A 153 -22.35 -11.99 -12.10
N GLN A 154 -23.63 -12.20 -12.34
CA GLN A 154 -24.34 -11.51 -13.42
C GLN A 154 -24.32 -9.98 -13.19
N GLY A 155 -24.11 -9.22 -14.26
CA GLY A 155 -24.03 -7.75 -14.21
C GLY A 155 -22.66 -7.21 -13.76
N LEU A 156 -21.80 -8.03 -13.15
CA LEU A 156 -20.50 -7.55 -12.68
C LEU A 156 -19.58 -7.15 -13.83
N TRP A 157 -19.63 -7.90 -14.93
CA TRP A 157 -18.80 -7.63 -16.10
C TRP A 157 -19.17 -6.28 -16.74
N GLU A 158 -20.46 -5.99 -16.84
CA GLU A 158 -20.99 -4.73 -17.33
C GLU A 158 -20.58 -3.56 -16.43
N GLU A 159 -20.62 -3.73 -15.10
CA GLU A 159 -20.12 -2.72 -14.14
C GLU A 159 -18.61 -2.48 -14.31
N ILE A 160 -17.81 -3.52 -14.56
CA ILE A 160 -16.36 -3.40 -14.80
C ILE A 160 -16.11 -2.62 -16.09
N LEU A 161 -16.83 -2.93 -17.17
CA LEU A 161 -16.71 -2.23 -18.44
C LEU A 161 -17.11 -0.76 -18.34
N GLU A 162 -18.14 -0.44 -17.55
CA GLU A 162 -18.55 0.95 -17.31
C GLU A 162 -17.49 1.72 -16.51
N GLY A 163 -16.92 1.10 -15.47
CA GLY A 163 -15.80 1.69 -14.75
C GLY A 163 -14.55 1.87 -15.63
N LEU A 164 -14.30 0.93 -16.56
CA LEU A 164 -13.19 1.02 -17.51
C LEU A 164 -13.37 2.19 -18.48
N ARG A 165 -14.58 2.44 -18.98
CA ARG A 165 -14.87 3.61 -19.83
C ARG A 165 -14.51 4.93 -19.15
N ILE A 166 -14.84 5.07 -17.86
CA ILE A 166 -14.48 6.26 -17.08
C ILE A 166 -12.94 6.42 -17.03
N VAL A 167 -12.20 5.32 -16.89
CA VAL A 167 -10.73 5.33 -16.90
C VAL A 167 -10.17 5.67 -18.29
N GLU A 168 -10.78 5.15 -19.36
CA GLU A 168 -10.42 5.45 -20.75
C GLU A 168 -10.61 6.94 -21.06
N ASP A 169 -11.75 7.51 -20.66
CA ASP A 169 -12.08 8.93 -20.83
C ASP A 169 -11.12 9.84 -20.04
N ASP A 170 -10.83 9.49 -18.78
CA ASP A 170 -9.91 10.26 -17.93
C ASP A 170 -8.47 10.26 -18.46
N MET A 171 -8.06 9.16 -19.11
CA MET A 171 -6.72 9.03 -19.70
C MET A 171 -6.63 9.51 -21.16
N GLY A 172 -7.77 9.60 -21.86
CA GLY A 172 -7.82 9.82 -23.31
C GLY A 172 -7.13 8.72 -24.11
N ALA A 173 -7.16 7.49 -23.61
CA ALA A 173 -6.51 6.30 -24.17
C ALA A 173 -7.46 5.10 -24.03
N PHE A 174 -7.41 4.17 -24.99
CA PHE A 174 -8.37 3.07 -25.09
C PHE A 174 -7.69 1.71 -24.96
N LEU A 175 -8.37 0.77 -24.32
CA LEU A 175 -7.86 -0.57 -24.12
C LEU A 175 -7.86 -1.32 -25.47
N GLY A 176 -6.67 -1.68 -25.96
CA GLY A 176 -6.49 -2.35 -27.25
C GLY A 176 -6.30 -1.44 -28.46
N ASP A 177 -6.25 -0.11 -28.29
CA ASP A 177 -5.96 0.82 -29.39
C ASP A 177 -4.43 1.00 -29.57
N PRO A 178 -3.84 0.64 -30.72
CA PRO A 178 -2.41 0.84 -30.99
C PRO A 178 -1.98 2.31 -31.02
N SER A 179 -2.85 3.24 -31.40
CA SER A 179 -2.51 4.65 -31.53
C SER A 179 -2.44 5.34 -30.16
N LYS A 180 -3.37 4.99 -29.27
CA LYS A 180 -3.46 5.52 -27.90
C LYS A 180 -3.67 4.38 -26.91
N PRO A 181 -2.62 3.58 -26.65
CA PRO A 181 -2.76 2.37 -25.86
C PRO A 181 -2.98 2.69 -24.39
N LEU A 182 -4.06 2.16 -23.82
CA LEU A 182 -4.26 2.07 -22.39
C LEU A 182 -3.74 0.72 -21.89
N LEU A 183 -2.75 0.75 -21.01
CA LEU A 183 -2.26 -0.43 -20.31
C LEU A 183 -2.74 -0.40 -18.85
N LEU A 184 -3.08 -1.56 -18.33
CA LEU A 184 -3.64 -1.73 -16.99
C LEU A 184 -2.71 -2.55 -16.09
N SER A 185 -2.81 -2.28 -14.80
CA SER A 185 -2.26 -3.14 -13.75
C SER A 185 -3.41 -3.72 -12.94
N VAL A 186 -3.32 -5.01 -12.62
CA VAL A 186 -4.32 -5.73 -11.82
C VAL A 186 -3.66 -6.20 -10.54
N ARG A 187 -4.26 -5.81 -9.40
CA ARG A 187 -3.68 -6.00 -8.07
C ARG A 187 -4.70 -6.48 -7.06
N SER A 188 -4.36 -7.56 -6.36
CA SER A 188 -5.14 -8.06 -5.23
C SER A 188 -5.03 -7.12 -4.01
N GLY A 189 -6.13 -6.97 -3.26
CA GLY A 189 -6.20 -6.13 -2.06
C GLY A 189 -7.26 -6.61 -1.08
N ALA A 190 -6.86 -7.35 -0.05
CA ALA A 190 -7.75 -7.70 1.06
C ALA A 190 -7.83 -6.57 2.11
N ALA A 191 -8.81 -6.65 3.03
CA ALA A 191 -8.97 -5.69 4.12
C ALA A 191 -7.76 -5.67 5.07
N ILE A 192 -7.16 -6.83 5.27
CA ILE A 192 -5.92 -7.05 6.04
C ILE A 192 -4.84 -7.49 5.06
N SER A 193 -3.58 -7.10 5.30
CA SER A 193 -2.46 -7.57 4.49
C SER A 193 -2.34 -9.10 4.60
N MET A 194 -2.37 -9.80 3.47
CA MET A 194 -2.24 -11.25 3.44
C MET A 194 -1.14 -11.65 2.46
N PRO A 195 -0.09 -12.35 2.91
CA PRO A 195 0.93 -12.92 2.03
C PRO A 195 0.36 -14.15 1.31
N GLY A 196 0.77 -14.33 0.05
CA GLY A 196 0.30 -15.43 -0.80
C GLY A 196 -0.96 -15.14 -1.61
N MET A 197 -1.46 -13.90 -1.54
CA MET A 197 -2.42 -13.38 -2.51
C MET A 197 -1.78 -13.22 -3.89
N MET A 198 -2.57 -13.26 -4.96
CA MET A 198 -2.09 -13.14 -6.35
C MET A 198 -1.06 -12.02 -6.50
N ASP A 199 0.04 -12.34 -7.18
CA ASP A 199 1.06 -11.37 -7.56
C ASP A 199 0.49 -10.31 -8.52
N THR A 200 1.14 -9.15 -8.57
CA THR A 200 0.66 -8.04 -9.39
C THR A 200 0.88 -8.36 -10.87
N VAL A 201 -0.17 -8.23 -11.69
CA VAL A 201 -0.02 -8.27 -13.15
C VAL A 201 0.10 -6.83 -13.66
N LEU A 202 1.21 -6.53 -14.34
CA LEU A 202 1.44 -5.24 -15.03
C LEU A 202 1.29 -5.41 -16.55
N ASN A 203 1.13 -4.30 -17.25
CA ASN A 203 1.08 -4.20 -18.72
C ASN A 203 -0.07 -4.99 -19.37
N LEU A 204 -1.17 -5.22 -18.65
CA LEU A 204 -2.36 -5.85 -19.21
C LEU A 204 -2.93 -4.97 -20.33
N GLY A 205 -3.24 -5.60 -21.46
CA GLY A 205 -3.68 -4.95 -22.68
C GLY A 205 -2.64 -4.96 -23.80
N LEU A 206 -1.42 -5.44 -23.55
CA LEU A 206 -0.44 -5.68 -24.61
C LEU A 206 -0.88 -6.85 -25.51
N ASN A 207 -0.74 -6.63 -26.81
CA ASN A 207 -0.83 -7.60 -27.89
C ASN A 207 0.07 -7.14 -29.05
N ASP A 208 0.10 -7.87 -30.15
CA ASP A 208 0.99 -7.60 -31.29
C ASP A 208 0.78 -6.24 -31.95
N GLU A 209 -0.46 -5.75 -31.98
CA GLU A 209 -0.79 -4.45 -32.56
C GLU A 209 -0.42 -3.33 -31.58
N VAL A 210 -0.80 -3.49 -30.31
CA VAL A 210 -0.56 -2.52 -29.23
C VAL A 210 0.94 -2.38 -28.93
N VAL A 211 1.72 -3.46 -28.99
CA VAL A 211 3.17 -3.40 -28.79
C VAL A 211 3.85 -2.61 -29.92
N GLY A 212 3.37 -2.73 -31.16
CA GLY A 212 3.83 -1.91 -32.29
C GLY A 212 3.57 -0.42 -32.06
N GLY A 213 2.37 -0.09 -31.58
CA GLY A 213 2.02 1.28 -31.18
C GLY A 213 2.86 1.82 -30.02
N LEU A 214 3.12 1.00 -29.00
CA LEU A 214 3.97 1.34 -27.88
C LEU A 214 5.44 1.53 -28.31
N ALA A 215 5.92 0.69 -29.21
CA ALA A 215 7.27 0.76 -29.78
C ALA A 215 7.49 2.09 -30.53
N ALA A 216 6.50 2.53 -31.30
CA ALA A 216 6.56 3.81 -32.01
C ALA A 216 6.66 5.03 -31.07
N LYS A 217 6.09 4.94 -29.86
CA LYS A 217 6.01 6.06 -28.90
C LYS A 217 7.13 6.07 -27.85
N SER A 218 7.54 4.90 -27.39
CA SER A 218 8.43 4.73 -26.23
C SER A 218 9.72 3.96 -26.56
N GLY A 219 9.90 3.54 -27.82
CA GLY A 219 11.05 2.78 -28.29
C GLY A 219 10.81 1.27 -28.36
N GLU A 220 11.33 0.62 -29.39
CA GLU A 220 11.09 -0.80 -29.66
C GLU A 220 11.56 -1.70 -28.51
N ARG A 221 12.80 -1.51 -28.05
CA ARG A 221 13.38 -2.36 -27.00
C ARG A 221 12.50 -2.38 -25.74
N PHE A 222 12.04 -1.21 -25.30
CA PHE A 222 11.18 -1.09 -24.12
C PHE A 222 9.83 -1.77 -24.32
N ALA A 223 9.22 -1.62 -25.50
CA ALA A 223 7.92 -2.21 -25.79
C ALA A 223 7.98 -3.74 -25.78
N TYR A 224 8.97 -4.34 -26.46
CA TYR A 224 9.13 -5.79 -26.51
C TYR A 224 9.64 -6.40 -25.20
N ASP A 225 10.49 -5.69 -24.43
CA ASP A 225 10.86 -6.12 -23.07
C ASP A 225 9.63 -6.11 -22.14
N SER A 226 8.78 -5.08 -22.25
CA SER A 226 7.52 -5.01 -21.50
C SER A 226 6.56 -6.13 -21.90
N PHE A 227 6.54 -6.49 -23.19
CA PHE A 227 5.67 -7.53 -23.71
C PHE A 227 6.12 -8.94 -23.30
N ARG A 228 7.42 -9.28 -23.37
CA ARG A 228 7.90 -10.57 -22.87
C ARG A 228 7.62 -10.74 -21.37
N ARG A 229 7.82 -9.69 -20.57
CA ARG A 229 7.59 -9.72 -19.11
C ARG A 229 6.10 -9.88 -18.82
N PHE A 230 5.25 -9.27 -19.64
CA PHE A 230 3.81 -9.47 -19.53
C PHE A 230 3.40 -10.90 -19.89
N LEU A 231 3.96 -11.49 -20.95
CA LEU A 231 3.69 -12.87 -21.34
C LEU A 231 4.09 -13.85 -20.23
N ASP A 232 5.26 -13.69 -19.64
CA ASP A 232 5.70 -14.52 -18.51
C ASP A 232 4.77 -14.35 -17.29
N MET A 233 4.62 -13.11 -16.80
CA MET A 233 3.82 -12.80 -15.61
C MET A 233 2.33 -13.15 -15.77
N PHE A 234 1.73 -12.91 -16.94
CA PHE A 234 0.35 -13.32 -17.20
C PHE A 234 0.24 -14.85 -17.29
N GLY A 235 1.25 -15.51 -17.86
CA GLY A 235 1.31 -16.96 -17.98
C GLY A 235 1.36 -17.62 -16.61
N ASP A 236 2.29 -17.19 -15.76
CA ASP A 236 2.47 -17.71 -14.41
C ASP A 236 1.27 -17.39 -13.51
N VAL A 237 0.90 -16.11 -13.42
CA VAL A 237 -0.04 -15.67 -12.39
C VAL A 237 -1.50 -15.93 -12.80
N VAL A 238 -1.85 -15.77 -14.08
CA VAL A 238 -3.26 -15.90 -14.55
C VAL A 238 -3.53 -17.28 -15.12
N MET A 239 -2.62 -17.82 -15.95
CA MET A 239 -2.82 -19.10 -16.61
C MET A 239 -2.24 -20.29 -15.83
N GLY A 240 -1.41 -20.05 -14.81
CA GLY A 240 -0.75 -21.09 -14.03
C GLY A 240 0.30 -21.88 -14.83
N ILE A 241 1.02 -21.19 -15.73
CA ILE A 241 2.13 -21.73 -16.50
C ILE A 241 3.43 -21.45 -15.73
N PRO A 242 4.21 -22.46 -15.30
CA PRO A 242 5.38 -22.22 -14.47
C PRO A 242 6.38 -21.25 -15.10
N HIS A 243 6.79 -20.22 -14.35
CA HIS A 243 7.83 -19.27 -14.74
C HIS A 243 9.10 -19.91 -15.31
N SER A 244 9.48 -21.10 -14.82
CA SER A 244 10.65 -21.86 -15.30
C SER A 244 10.64 -22.13 -16.81
N LEU A 245 9.46 -22.28 -17.44
CA LEU A 245 9.36 -22.53 -18.88
C LEU A 245 9.72 -21.27 -19.69
N PHE A 246 9.42 -20.08 -19.18
CA PHE A 246 9.78 -18.82 -19.81
C PHE A 246 11.27 -18.50 -19.61
N GLU A 247 11.80 -18.78 -18.42
CA GLU A 247 13.23 -18.65 -18.12
C GLU A 247 14.08 -19.60 -18.97
N GLU A 248 13.62 -20.82 -19.23
CA GLU A 248 14.32 -21.76 -20.12
C GLU A 248 14.51 -21.17 -21.53
N LYS A 249 13.46 -20.59 -22.12
CA LYS A 249 13.55 -19.95 -23.45
C LYS A 249 14.49 -18.73 -23.44
N LEU A 250 14.45 -17.94 -22.37
CA LEU A 250 15.33 -16.77 -22.20
C LEU A 250 16.80 -17.17 -22.07
N GLU A 251 17.11 -18.16 -21.23
CA GLU A 251 18.47 -18.68 -21.05
C GLU A 251 19.00 -19.33 -22.34
N ASN A 252 18.16 -20.07 -23.07
CA ASN A 252 18.56 -20.65 -24.36
C ASN A 252 18.95 -19.56 -25.36
N MET A 253 18.14 -18.50 -25.50
CA MET A 253 18.47 -17.38 -26.39
C MET A 253 19.75 -16.65 -25.97
N LYS A 254 19.97 -16.46 -24.66
CA LYS A 254 21.21 -15.86 -24.14
C LYS A 254 22.43 -16.73 -24.46
N ASN A 255 22.32 -18.03 -24.27
CA ASN A 255 23.39 -18.99 -24.57
C ASN A 255 23.72 -19.02 -26.07
N GLU A 256 22.71 -19.02 -26.94
CA GLU A 256 22.88 -18.98 -28.40
C GLU A 256 23.59 -17.70 -28.87
N LYS A 257 23.30 -16.57 -28.20
CA LYS A 257 23.89 -15.27 -28.54
C LYS A 257 25.19 -14.97 -27.78
N GLY A 258 25.61 -15.86 -26.87
CA GLY A 258 26.83 -15.68 -26.07
C GLY A 258 26.75 -14.53 -25.08
N ILE A 259 25.55 -14.23 -24.57
CA ILE A 259 25.24 -13.10 -23.69
C ILE A 259 24.99 -13.59 -22.27
N ASN A 260 25.40 -12.83 -21.26
CA ASN A 260 25.20 -13.19 -19.85
C ASN A 260 24.04 -12.44 -19.18
N LEU A 261 23.72 -11.22 -19.63
CA LEU A 261 22.72 -10.35 -19.02
C LEU A 261 21.54 -10.10 -19.97
N ASP A 262 20.33 -10.11 -19.43
CA ASP A 262 19.10 -9.75 -20.17
C ASP A 262 19.17 -8.34 -20.78
N THR A 263 19.94 -7.44 -20.15
CA THR A 263 20.14 -6.07 -20.62
C THR A 263 20.93 -5.98 -21.92
N ASP A 264 21.58 -7.05 -22.34
CA ASP A 264 22.40 -7.04 -23.54
C ASP A 264 21.61 -7.54 -24.76
N LEU A 265 20.43 -8.14 -24.56
CA LEU A 265 19.52 -8.56 -25.64
C LEU A 265 19.00 -7.35 -26.43
N THR A 266 19.04 -7.42 -27.75
CA THR A 266 18.59 -6.34 -28.65
C THR A 266 17.07 -6.36 -28.85
N ALA A 267 16.52 -5.31 -29.48
CA ALA A 267 15.09 -5.25 -29.77
C ALA A 267 14.63 -6.36 -30.74
N SER A 268 15.47 -6.77 -31.70
CA SER A 268 15.17 -7.91 -32.58
C SER A 268 15.16 -9.23 -31.82
N ASP A 269 16.07 -9.39 -30.85
CA ASP A 269 16.12 -10.59 -30.02
C ASP A 269 14.86 -10.70 -29.15
N LEU A 270 14.42 -9.58 -28.58
CA LEU A 270 13.20 -9.54 -27.78
C LEU A 270 11.94 -9.80 -28.62
N LYS A 271 11.90 -9.35 -29.89
CA LYS A 271 10.82 -9.69 -30.84
C LYS A 271 10.75 -11.20 -31.07
N GLU A 272 11.89 -11.84 -31.29
CA GLU A 272 11.99 -13.29 -31.45
C GLU A 272 11.58 -14.02 -30.16
N LEU A 273 12.02 -13.54 -29.00
CA LEU A 273 11.72 -14.15 -27.71
C LEU A 273 10.22 -14.08 -27.37
N VAL A 274 9.55 -12.99 -27.76
CA VAL A 274 8.09 -12.84 -27.60
C VAL A 274 7.34 -13.93 -28.35
N GLU A 275 7.76 -14.30 -29.56
CA GLU A 275 7.13 -15.42 -30.29
C GLU A 275 7.39 -16.75 -29.59
N GLN A 276 8.64 -17.01 -29.15
CA GLN A 276 8.95 -18.21 -28.37
C GLN A 276 8.14 -18.30 -27.07
N TYR A 277 7.86 -17.17 -26.42
CA TYR A 277 7.03 -17.11 -25.21
C TYR A 277 5.56 -17.42 -25.52
N LYS A 278 5.03 -17.00 -26.68
CA LYS A 278 3.67 -17.40 -27.08
C LYS A 278 3.58 -18.90 -27.34
N ASP A 279 4.64 -19.52 -27.86
CA ASP A 279 4.69 -20.97 -28.06
C ASP A 279 4.61 -21.73 -26.73
N VAL A 280 5.21 -21.21 -25.65
CA VAL A 280 5.10 -21.78 -24.29
C VAL A 280 3.64 -21.91 -23.84
N TYR A 281 2.76 -20.97 -24.21
CA TYR A 281 1.33 -21.06 -23.88
C TYR A 281 0.67 -22.27 -24.55
N VAL A 282 1.01 -22.51 -25.82
CA VAL A 282 0.48 -23.63 -26.60
C VAL A 282 1.07 -24.94 -26.09
N GLU A 283 2.37 -24.99 -25.80
CA GLU A 283 3.07 -26.16 -25.27
C GLU A 283 2.54 -26.57 -23.89
N ALA A 284 2.30 -25.60 -22.99
CA ALA A 284 1.92 -25.88 -21.60
C ALA A 284 0.41 -26.07 -21.39
N LYS A 285 -0.45 -25.36 -22.14
CA LYS A 285 -1.91 -25.35 -21.92
C LYS A 285 -2.71 -25.78 -23.15
N GLY A 286 -2.11 -25.88 -24.32
CA GLY A 286 -2.82 -26.14 -25.58
C GLY A 286 -3.64 -24.95 -26.08
N GLU A 287 -3.49 -23.78 -25.46
CA GLU A 287 -4.23 -22.56 -25.80
C GLU A 287 -3.25 -21.45 -26.18
N LYS A 288 -3.67 -20.59 -27.11
CA LYS A 288 -2.86 -19.42 -27.49
C LYS A 288 -3.00 -18.32 -26.46
N PHE A 289 -1.98 -17.47 -26.35
CA PHE A 289 -2.05 -16.25 -25.57
C PHE A 289 -3.28 -15.40 -26.00
N PRO A 290 -4.13 -14.94 -25.06
CA PRO A 290 -5.31 -14.16 -25.39
C PRO A 290 -4.92 -12.77 -25.90
N SER A 291 -5.07 -12.51 -27.20
CA SER A 291 -4.75 -11.22 -27.82
C SER A 291 -5.78 -10.13 -27.54
N ASP A 292 -7.02 -10.50 -27.19
CA ASP A 292 -8.08 -9.56 -26.77
C ASP A 292 -7.81 -9.04 -25.35
N PRO A 293 -7.55 -7.73 -25.17
CA PRO A 293 -7.34 -7.12 -23.86
C PRO A 293 -8.50 -7.30 -22.88
N LYS A 294 -9.74 -7.34 -23.37
CA LYS A 294 -10.91 -7.55 -22.49
C LYS A 294 -10.92 -8.97 -21.95
N LYS A 295 -10.54 -9.94 -22.78
CA LYS A 295 -10.37 -11.32 -22.31
C LYS A 295 -9.24 -11.44 -21.29
N GLN A 296 -8.11 -10.77 -21.52
CA GLN A 296 -7.02 -10.71 -20.54
C GLN A 296 -7.52 -10.17 -19.20
N LEU A 297 -8.31 -9.09 -19.22
CA LEU A 297 -8.88 -8.48 -18.01
C LEU A 297 -9.83 -9.41 -17.27
N GLU A 298 -10.73 -10.08 -18.00
CA GLU A 298 -11.67 -11.06 -17.44
C GLU A 298 -10.94 -12.19 -16.71
N LEU A 299 -9.91 -12.75 -17.35
CA LEU A 299 -9.09 -13.83 -16.78
C LEU A 299 -8.30 -13.35 -15.57
N ALA A 300 -7.70 -12.16 -15.63
CA ALA A 300 -6.96 -11.59 -14.52
C ALA A 300 -7.86 -11.35 -13.28
N VAL A 301 -9.09 -10.85 -13.47
CA VAL A 301 -10.05 -10.66 -12.37
C VAL A 301 -10.42 -12.00 -11.73
N LYS A 302 -10.70 -13.02 -12.54
CA LYS A 302 -10.99 -14.38 -12.05
C LYS A 302 -9.82 -14.96 -11.26
N ALA A 303 -8.61 -14.84 -11.78
CA ALA A 303 -7.41 -15.32 -11.11
C ALA A 303 -7.15 -14.61 -9.77
N VAL A 304 -7.44 -13.31 -9.65
CA VAL A 304 -7.38 -12.61 -8.35
C VAL A 304 -8.37 -13.22 -7.36
N PHE A 305 -9.62 -13.46 -7.77
CA PHE A 305 -10.60 -14.10 -6.91
C PHE A 305 -10.22 -15.52 -6.53
N ASP A 306 -9.70 -16.31 -7.47
CA ASP A 306 -9.22 -17.68 -7.21
C ASP A 306 -8.04 -17.70 -6.23
N SER A 307 -7.17 -16.68 -6.26
CA SER A 307 -6.04 -16.58 -5.34
C SER A 307 -6.43 -16.43 -3.87
N TRP A 308 -7.67 -16.02 -3.59
CA TRP A 308 -8.19 -15.94 -2.23
C TRP A 308 -8.18 -17.30 -1.51
N ASP A 309 -8.43 -18.37 -2.26
CA ASP A 309 -8.48 -19.76 -1.75
C ASP A 309 -7.25 -20.57 -2.13
N CYS A 310 -6.13 -19.92 -2.45
CA CYS A 310 -4.88 -20.63 -2.64
C CYS A 310 -4.42 -21.29 -1.31
N PRO A 311 -3.72 -22.44 -1.34
CA PRO A 311 -3.29 -23.14 -0.14
C PRO A 311 -2.49 -22.25 0.83
N ARG A 312 -1.66 -21.35 0.28
CA ARG A 312 -0.86 -20.40 1.04
C ARG A 312 -1.74 -19.38 1.80
N ALA A 313 -2.76 -18.82 1.15
CA ALA A 313 -3.67 -17.86 1.75
C ALA A 313 -4.57 -18.52 2.82
N ILE A 314 -5.07 -19.73 2.56
CA ILE A 314 -5.84 -20.52 3.55
C ILE A 314 -4.98 -20.81 4.78
N LYS A 315 -3.75 -21.29 4.58
CA LYS A 315 -2.83 -21.58 5.68
C LYS A 315 -2.48 -20.32 6.48
N TYR A 316 -2.27 -19.19 5.81
CA TYR A 316 -2.01 -17.92 6.48
C TYR A 316 -3.19 -17.48 7.36
N ARG A 317 -4.43 -17.53 6.84
CA ARG A 317 -5.63 -17.20 7.61
C ARG A 317 -5.81 -18.14 8.82
N SER A 318 -5.53 -19.42 8.63
CA SER A 318 -5.59 -20.43 9.69
C SER A 318 -4.56 -20.18 10.80
N ILE A 319 -3.29 -19.91 10.46
CA ILE A 319 -2.21 -19.65 11.43
C ILE A 319 -2.47 -18.36 12.22
N ASN A 320 -2.98 -17.31 11.57
CA ASN A 320 -3.21 -16.01 12.20
C ASN A 320 -4.63 -15.87 12.78
N HIS A 321 -5.42 -16.94 12.81
CA HIS A 321 -6.80 -16.96 13.31
C HIS A 321 -7.71 -15.88 12.69
N ILE A 322 -7.50 -15.55 11.41
CA ILE A 322 -8.27 -14.52 10.70
C ILE A 322 -9.59 -15.12 10.24
N THR A 323 -10.71 -14.65 10.81
CA THR A 323 -12.07 -15.06 10.46
C THR A 323 -12.92 -13.85 10.07
N GLY A 324 -14.04 -14.07 9.37
CA GLY A 324 -15.00 -13.02 9.01
C GLY A 324 -14.66 -12.14 7.80
N LEU A 325 -13.53 -12.37 7.12
CA LEU A 325 -13.22 -11.69 5.87
C LEU A 325 -14.06 -12.27 4.72
N LYS A 326 -14.70 -11.39 3.94
CA LYS A 326 -15.57 -11.75 2.82
C LYS A 326 -14.81 -12.24 1.59
N GLY A 327 -13.61 -11.72 1.37
CA GLY A 327 -12.82 -11.98 0.16
C GLY A 327 -11.74 -10.95 -0.07
N THR A 328 -11.26 -10.87 -1.32
CA THR A 328 -10.31 -9.86 -1.78
C THR A 328 -10.93 -8.90 -2.76
N ALA A 329 -10.49 -7.64 -2.74
CA ALA A 329 -10.81 -6.67 -3.77
C ALA A 329 -9.80 -6.75 -4.91
N VAL A 330 -10.24 -6.40 -6.12
CA VAL A 330 -9.39 -6.30 -7.31
C VAL A 330 -9.21 -4.84 -7.66
N ASN A 331 -7.97 -4.35 -7.67
CA ASN A 331 -7.65 -3.00 -8.05
C ASN A 331 -7.12 -3.02 -9.47
N ILE A 332 -7.81 -2.33 -10.38
CA ILE A 332 -7.45 -2.19 -11.79
C ILE A 332 -7.05 -0.74 -11.99
N GLN A 333 -5.79 -0.48 -12.29
CA GLN A 333 -5.25 0.88 -12.36
C GLN A 333 -4.51 1.09 -13.68
N CYS A 334 -4.70 2.25 -14.31
CA CYS A 334 -3.96 2.58 -15.51
C CYS A 334 -2.46 2.70 -15.24
N MET A 335 -1.67 2.27 -16.20
CA MET A 335 -0.22 2.44 -16.15
C MET A 335 0.15 3.81 -16.71
N SER A 336 0.83 4.62 -15.88
CA SER A 336 1.37 5.91 -16.30
C SER A 336 2.88 5.93 -16.15
N ILE A 337 3.58 5.74 -17.28
CA ILE A 337 5.04 5.90 -17.35
C ILE A 337 5.41 7.37 -17.09
N LYS A 338 4.57 8.31 -17.54
CA LYS A 338 4.81 9.75 -17.39
C LYS A 338 4.97 10.15 -15.93
N LEU A 339 4.18 9.59 -15.02
CA LEU A 339 4.23 9.94 -13.60
C LEU A 339 5.50 9.40 -12.94
N SER A 340 5.86 8.14 -13.21
CA SER A 340 7.09 7.54 -12.68
C SER A 340 8.32 8.28 -13.20
N LEU A 341 8.36 8.62 -14.50
CA LEU A 341 9.45 9.39 -15.09
C LEU A 341 9.53 10.81 -14.53
N MET A 342 8.41 11.49 -14.30
CA MET A 342 8.41 12.83 -13.70
C MET A 342 8.94 12.80 -12.26
N VAL A 343 8.51 11.83 -11.45
CA VAL A 343 9.02 11.64 -10.07
C VAL A 343 10.51 11.29 -10.08
N LEU A 344 10.94 10.42 -11.00
CA LEU A 344 12.35 10.07 -11.15
C LEU A 344 13.18 11.28 -11.58
N LEU A 345 12.75 12.04 -12.58
CA LEU A 345 13.43 13.25 -13.03
C LEU A 345 13.47 14.33 -11.96
N LEU A 346 12.40 14.46 -11.17
CA LEU A 346 12.35 15.40 -10.04
C LEU A 346 13.25 14.92 -8.88
N GLY A 347 13.29 13.62 -8.60
CA GLY A 347 14.18 13.02 -7.61
C GLY A 347 15.66 13.14 -8.00
N VAL A 348 16.00 12.83 -9.25
CA VAL A 348 17.34 13.04 -9.82
C VAL A 348 17.66 14.54 -9.85
N GLY A 349 16.71 15.40 -10.20
CA GLY A 349 16.89 16.86 -10.19
C GLY A 349 17.17 17.40 -8.78
N ILE A 350 16.41 16.98 -7.77
CA ILE A 350 16.65 17.33 -6.38
C ILE A 350 18.01 16.80 -5.94
N ALA A 351 18.32 15.51 -6.17
CA ALA A 351 19.59 14.91 -5.81
C ALA A 351 20.77 15.68 -6.44
N THR A 352 20.67 16.03 -7.72
CA THR A 352 21.72 16.76 -8.45
C THR A 352 21.92 18.18 -7.91
N ILE A 353 20.84 18.86 -7.50
CA ILE A 353 20.91 20.23 -6.95
C ILE A 353 21.41 20.20 -5.49
N THR A 354 21.04 19.20 -4.71
CA THR A 354 21.45 19.09 -3.30
C THR A 354 22.88 18.57 -3.11
N ASP A 355 23.46 17.87 -4.10
CA ASP A 355 24.79 17.26 -3.98
C ASP A 355 25.94 18.14 -4.55
N LEU A 356 25.65 19.40 -4.92
CA LEU A 356 26.64 20.38 -5.35
C LEU A 356 26.95 21.41 -4.25
N GLN A 357 27.38 20.92 -3.09
CA GLN A 357 28.33 21.64 -2.22
C GLN A 357 29.47 20.70 -1.86
N LEU A 358 30.37 20.48 -2.82
CA LEU A 358 31.63 19.78 -2.58
C LEU A 358 32.46 20.58 -1.57
N ASN A 359 32.36 20.19 -0.30
CA ASN A 359 33.29 20.63 0.72
C ASN A 359 34.62 19.90 0.47
N ILE A 360 35.60 20.60 -0.09
CA ILE A 360 36.93 20.08 -0.41
C ILE A 360 37.54 19.31 0.77
N LEU A 361 37.29 19.78 2.00
CA LEU A 361 37.75 19.13 3.22
C LEU A 361 37.11 17.74 3.42
N GLY A 362 35.80 17.61 3.16
CA GLY A 362 35.07 16.35 3.26
C GLY A 362 35.49 15.34 2.18
N SER A 363 35.76 15.82 0.96
CA SER A 363 36.27 14.99 -0.14
C SER A 363 37.68 14.45 0.17
N ILE A 364 38.57 15.28 0.72
CA ILE A 364 39.91 14.84 1.14
C ILE A 364 39.82 13.82 2.28
N LEU A 365 38.96 14.06 3.27
CA LEU A 365 38.77 13.15 4.40
C LEU A 365 38.20 11.79 3.95
N SER A 366 37.24 11.81 3.02
CA SER A 366 36.65 10.60 2.43
C SER A 366 37.69 9.79 1.65
N LEU A 367 38.52 10.46 0.82
CA LEU A 367 39.59 9.80 0.08
C LEU A 367 40.62 9.14 1.01
N LEU A 368 41.04 9.85 2.06
CA LEU A 368 41.93 9.31 3.09
C LEU A 368 41.31 8.11 3.83
N ALA A 369 40.00 8.16 4.12
CA ALA A 369 39.28 7.06 4.77
C ALA A 369 39.20 5.81 3.87
N VAL A 370 38.97 6.00 2.57
CA VAL A 370 38.94 4.89 1.59
C VAL A 370 40.32 4.24 1.50
N VAL A 371 41.39 5.04 1.32
CA VAL A 371 42.76 4.53 1.28
C VAL A 371 43.13 3.76 2.55
N THR A 372 42.79 4.31 3.72
CA THR A 372 43.03 3.67 5.02
C THR A 372 42.26 2.35 5.14
N THR A 373 41.02 2.29 4.66
CA THR A 373 40.19 1.08 4.71
C THR A 373 40.73 0.01 3.77
N CYS A 374 41.18 0.38 2.57
CA CYS A 374 41.81 -0.56 1.63
C CYS A 374 43.09 -1.15 2.21
N ILE A 375 43.96 -0.33 2.81
CA ILE A 375 45.19 -0.80 3.46
C ILE A 375 44.84 -1.76 4.62
N ALA A 376 43.88 -1.41 5.47
CA ALA A 376 43.44 -2.26 6.57
C ALA A 376 42.92 -3.62 6.07
N GLN A 377 42.06 -3.63 5.05
CA GLN A 377 41.53 -4.87 4.46
C GLN A 377 42.61 -5.76 3.86
N ILE A 378 43.57 -5.16 3.13
CA ILE A 378 44.71 -5.89 2.56
C ILE A 378 45.57 -6.49 3.68
N MET A 379 45.91 -5.70 4.69
CA MET A 379 46.71 -6.16 5.84
C MET A 379 46.00 -7.30 6.61
N THR A 380 44.71 -7.16 6.89
CA THR A 380 43.93 -8.20 7.56
C THR A 380 43.94 -9.51 6.77
N ASN A 381 43.76 -9.44 5.45
CA ASN A 381 43.81 -10.61 4.58
C ASN A 381 45.21 -11.26 4.55
N THR A 382 46.28 -10.46 4.51
CA THR A 382 47.66 -10.97 4.59
C THR A 382 47.96 -11.66 5.92
N ILE A 383 47.52 -11.09 7.05
CA ILE A 383 47.74 -11.66 8.38
C ILE A 383 46.91 -12.93 8.57
N GLN A 384 45.66 -12.96 8.11
CA GLN A 384 44.82 -14.18 8.11
C GLN A 384 45.50 -15.32 7.35
N LYS A 385 46.08 -15.04 6.18
CA LYS A 385 46.82 -16.05 5.39
C LYS A 385 48.12 -16.49 6.07
N LYS A 386 48.89 -15.56 6.65
CA LYS A 386 50.18 -15.85 7.29
C LYS A 386 50.04 -16.69 8.56
N PHE A 387 49.02 -16.44 9.37
CA PHE A 387 48.84 -17.10 10.66
C PHE A 387 47.69 -18.14 10.69
N LYS A 388 46.99 -18.35 9.57
CA LYS A 388 45.82 -19.26 9.44
C LYS A 388 44.74 -19.00 10.50
N VAL A 389 44.49 -17.74 10.82
CA VAL A 389 43.53 -17.33 11.86
C VAL A 389 42.22 -16.85 11.24
N SER A 390 41.09 -17.17 11.87
CA SER A 390 39.76 -16.67 11.47
C SER A 390 39.63 -15.15 11.69
N SER A 391 38.78 -14.49 10.89
CA SER A 391 38.51 -13.05 10.97
C SER A 391 38.02 -12.58 12.33
N THR A 392 37.17 -13.39 12.98
CA THR A 392 36.60 -13.10 14.29
C THR A 392 37.64 -13.13 15.42
N GLN A 393 38.59 -14.04 15.34
CA GLN A 393 39.66 -14.18 16.34
C GLN A 393 40.70 -13.05 16.22
N LEU A 394 41.01 -12.63 14.98
CA LEU A 394 41.86 -11.47 14.73
C LEU A 394 41.20 -10.15 15.17
N LEU A 395 39.88 -10.02 14.98
CA LEU A 395 39.12 -8.88 15.48
C LEU A 395 39.12 -8.82 17.01
N TYR A 396 38.93 -9.94 17.68
CA TYR A 396 38.95 -10.01 19.16
C TYR A 396 40.28 -9.50 19.74
N GLN A 397 41.40 -9.86 19.11
CA GLN A 397 42.73 -9.47 19.59
C GLN A 397 43.12 -8.03 19.22
N SER A 398 42.57 -7.47 18.14
CA SER A 398 42.83 -6.09 17.69
C SER A 398 41.89 -5.04 18.30
N CYS A 399 40.69 -5.45 18.74
CA CYS A 399 39.70 -4.60 19.41
C CYS A 399 40.26 -3.74 20.58
N PRO A 400 41.05 -4.27 21.53
CA PRO A 400 41.58 -3.45 22.62
C PRO A 400 42.54 -2.35 22.12
N TYR A 401 43.33 -2.64 21.10
CA TYR A 401 44.22 -1.64 20.48
C TYR A 401 43.42 -0.56 19.75
N GLN A 402 42.40 -0.95 18.98
CA GLN A 402 41.52 0.01 18.30
C GLN A 402 40.78 0.92 19.28
N ALA A 403 40.26 0.35 20.37
CA ALA A 403 39.60 1.12 21.43
C ALA A 403 40.57 2.10 22.11
N MET A 404 41.80 1.66 22.41
CA MET A 404 42.85 2.51 22.99
C MET A 404 43.24 3.65 22.05
N THR A 405 43.42 3.37 20.75
CA THR A 405 43.74 4.39 19.76
C THR A 405 42.61 5.42 19.67
N LEU A 406 41.35 4.99 19.63
CA LEU A 406 40.19 5.89 19.54
C LEU A 406 40.01 6.72 20.82
N LEU A 407 40.32 6.17 21.99
CA LEU A 407 40.29 6.89 23.26
C LEU A 407 41.33 8.02 23.32
N ILE A 408 42.51 7.81 22.72
CA ILE A 408 43.60 8.79 22.69
C ILE A 408 43.41 9.82 21.57
N SER A 409 43.10 9.38 20.35
CA SER A 409 43.01 10.26 19.18
C SER A 409 41.65 10.93 19.03
N GLY A 410 40.58 10.29 19.51
CA GLY A 410 39.20 10.77 19.38
C GLY A 410 38.98 12.18 19.92
N PRO A 411 39.39 12.50 21.17
CA PRO A 411 39.22 13.85 21.72
C PRO A 411 39.99 14.93 20.95
N PHE A 412 41.15 14.59 20.38
CA PHE A 412 41.94 15.52 19.57
C PHE A 412 41.30 15.77 18.20
N LEU A 413 40.83 14.70 17.55
CA LEU A 413 40.17 14.78 16.25
C LEU A 413 38.81 15.50 16.36
N ASP A 414 38.04 15.25 17.43
CA ASP A 414 36.77 15.92 17.68
C ASP A 414 36.99 17.42 17.93
N ARG A 415 38.06 17.80 18.65
CA ARG A 415 38.47 19.20 18.83
C ARG A 415 38.86 19.86 17.52
N LEU A 416 39.60 19.16 16.64
CA LEU A 416 40.02 19.67 15.34
C LEU A 416 38.82 19.88 14.39
N LEU A 417 37.84 18.97 14.41
CA LEU A 417 36.69 18.99 13.49
C LEU A 417 35.55 19.89 13.96
N THR A 418 35.33 20.01 15.28
CA THR A 418 34.16 20.73 15.84
C THR A 418 34.53 21.99 16.62
N ASN A 419 35.83 22.30 16.80
CA ASN A 419 36.35 23.39 17.64
C ASN A 419 35.87 23.36 19.11
N GLN A 420 35.26 22.24 19.55
CA GLN A 420 34.77 22.03 20.91
C GLN A 420 35.39 20.77 21.51
N ASN A 421 35.59 20.73 22.83
CA ASN A 421 36.10 19.54 23.51
C ASN A 421 34.94 18.61 23.88
N VAL A 422 35.10 17.30 23.68
CA VAL A 422 34.11 16.26 24.10
C VAL A 422 33.72 16.41 25.59
N PHE A 423 34.60 16.95 26.42
CA PHE A 423 34.41 17.11 27.87
C PHE A 423 33.75 18.42 28.31
N SER A 424 33.48 19.36 27.39
CA SER A 424 32.83 20.64 27.75
C SER A 424 31.29 20.61 27.71
N PHE A 425 30.69 19.46 27.42
CA PHE A 425 29.25 19.30 27.34
C PHE A 425 28.66 18.89 28.72
N ASN A 426 27.60 19.56 29.16
CA ASN A 426 26.89 19.22 30.40
C ASN A 426 26.09 17.92 30.22
N TYR A 427 26.58 16.83 30.80
CA TYR A 427 25.90 15.54 30.80
C TYR A 427 24.80 15.54 31.88
N THR A 428 23.52 15.58 31.47
CA THR A 428 22.38 15.57 32.42
C THR A 428 22.00 14.13 32.78
N PRO A 429 21.96 13.72 34.06
CA PRO A 429 21.84 12.31 34.45
C PRO A 429 20.39 11.78 34.58
N LYS A 430 19.40 12.38 33.92
CA LYS A 430 18.00 11.91 34.01
C LYS A 430 17.33 11.88 32.65
N LEU A 431 17.04 10.67 32.17
CA LEU A 431 15.89 10.32 31.32
C LEU A 431 15.77 8.79 31.31
N VAL A 432 15.08 8.25 32.32
CA VAL A 432 14.43 6.94 32.22
C VAL A 432 13.04 7.24 31.68
N LEU A 433 12.82 7.01 30.39
CA LEU A 433 11.47 6.95 29.84
C LEU A 433 11.12 5.49 29.56
N LYS A 434 9.92 5.20 30.00
CA LYS A 434 9.23 3.94 30.10
C LYS A 434 8.59 3.67 28.74
N ASP A 435 9.20 2.83 27.92
CA ASP A 435 8.52 2.24 26.77
C ASP A 435 7.64 1.09 27.28
N THR A 436 6.43 1.45 27.67
CA THR A 436 5.28 0.55 27.61
C THR A 436 4.31 1.16 26.61
N GLU A 437 4.41 0.72 25.35
CA GLU A 437 3.29 0.76 24.43
C GLU A 437 2.23 -0.24 24.90
N SER A 438 1.13 0.26 25.45
CA SER A 438 -0.21 -0.31 25.24
C SER A 438 -1.23 0.80 25.47
N ASP A 439 -2.06 1.01 24.43
CA ASP A 439 -3.17 1.96 24.39
C ASP A 439 -4.11 1.81 25.58
N SER A 440 -4.55 2.95 26.14
CA SER A 440 -5.85 3.07 26.82
C SER A 440 -6.24 4.54 26.96
N LEU A 441 -6.73 5.13 25.86
CA LEU A 441 -7.69 6.23 25.94
C LEU A 441 -9.09 5.62 26.06
N LEU A 442 -9.54 5.44 27.32
CA LEU A 442 -10.93 5.52 27.79
C LEU A 442 -10.95 5.05 29.25
N HIS A 443 -10.86 5.98 30.21
CA HIS A 443 -11.99 6.30 31.08
C HIS A 443 -11.57 7.27 32.18
N ASP A 444 -12.24 8.42 32.14
CA ASP A 444 -12.51 9.28 33.28
C ASP A 444 -13.45 8.54 34.26
N GLU A 445 -13.49 9.06 35.48
CA GLU A 445 -14.41 8.74 36.60
C GLU A 445 -13.93 7.84 37.75
N THR A 446 -13.79 8.54 38.88
CA THR A 446 -13.90 8.17 40.28
C THR A 446 -14.76 6.96 40.65
N GLY A 447 -14.30 6.15 41.62
CA GLY A 447 -15.21 5.26 42.36
C GLY A 447 -14.51 4.19 43.19
N THR A 448 -14.59 4.34 44.51
CA THR A 448 -14.27 3.33 45.54
C THR A 448 -15.03 2.02 45.34
N GLY A 449 -14.36 0.87 45.51
CA GLY A 449 -15.04 -0.42 45.58
C GLY A 449 -14.07 -1.61 45.65
N THR A 450 -13.90 -2.16 46.85
CA THR A 450 -13.28 -3.45 47.14
C THR A 450 -14.07 -4.61 46.54
N LEU A 451 -13.40 -5.58 45.88
CA LEU A 451 -13.48 -7.04 46.09
C LEU A 451 -13.23 -7.86 44.80
N ASN A 452 -12.43 -8.91 45.03
CA ASN A 452 -12.40 -10.26 44.42
C ASN A 452 -11.40 -10.59 43.31
N ASP A 453 -10.55 -11.56 43.68
CA ASP A 453 -9.61 -12.35 42.90
C ASP A 453 -10.23 -13.00 41.65
N VAL A 454 -9.52 -12.94 40.52
CA VAL A 454 -9.47 -14.04 39.53
C VAL A 454 -8.11 -14.04 38.83
N ASP A 455 -7.43 -15.18 38.91
CA ASP A 455 -6.20 -15.56 38.20
C ASP A 455 -6.28 -15.34 36.67
N VAL A 456 -5.23 -14.76 36.08
CA VAL A 456 -4.97 -14.77 34.63
C VAL A 456 -3.55 -15.26 34.35
N PRO A 457 -3.33 -16.15 33.35
CA PRO A 457 -2.14 -16.99 33.26
C PRO A 457 -0.92 -16.28 32.67
N LYS A 458 0.27 -16.63 33.18
CA LYS A 458 1.57 -16.23 32.62
C LYS A 458 1.76 -16.74 31.19
N ALA A 459 2.09 -15.85 30.26
CA ALA A 459 2.58 -16.19 28.93
C ALA A 459 3.94 -16.93 29.01
N PRO A 460 4.21 -17.93 28.14
CA PRO A 460 5.41 -18.74 28.22
C PRO A 460 6.64 -18.00 27.67
N ALA A 461 7.72 -18.05 28.44
CA ALA A 461 9.05 -17.58 28.08
C ALA A 461 9.69 -18.52 27.04
N TRP A 462 10.20 -17.93 25.95
CA TRP A 462 11.02 -18.63 24.96
C TRP A 462 12.35 -19.04 25.59
N LYS A 463 12.62 -20.36 25.67
CA LYS A 463 13.94 -20.90 25.98
C LYS A 463 14.60 -21.36 24.68
N SER A 464 15.72 -20.71 24.35
CA SER A 464 16.72 -21.18 23.39
C SER A 464 17.31 -22.49 23.89
N ASP A 465 16.84 -23.61 23.35
CA ASP A 465 17.57 -24.86 23.08
C ASP A 465 16.55 -25.98 22.93
N LYS A 466 16.06 -26.16 21.69
CA LYS A 466 15.59 -27.40 21.09
C LYS A 466 15.24 -27.12 19.63
N ASP A 467 15.40 -28.13 18.79
CA ASP A 467 15.14 -28.17 17.35
C ASP A 467 16.34 -27.80 16.44
N LEU A 468 17.49 -28.43 16.71
CA LEU A 468 18.24 -29.05 15.60
C LEU A 468 17.68 -30.47 15.43
N HIS A 469 17.19 -30.76 14.22
CA HIS A 469 16.59 -32.00 13.70
C HIS A 469 15.05 -32.10 13.71
N ALA A 470 14.45 -31.54 12.65
CA ALA A 470 13.34 -32.11 11.88
C ALA A 470 13.37 -31.53 10.46
#